data_AF-A0A945D6P8-F1
#
_entry.id   AF-A0A945D6P8-F1
#
_cell.length_a   1.000
_cell.length_b   1.000
_cell.length_c   1.000
_cell.angle_alpha   90.00
_cell.angle_beta   90.00
_cell.angle_gamma   90.00
#
_symmetry.space_group_name_H-M   'P 1'
#
loop_
_entity.id
_entity.type
_entity.pdbx_description
1 polymer ?
#
loop_
_entity_poly.entity_id
_entity_poly.type
_entity_poly.pdbx_seq_one_letter_code
_entity_poly.pdbx_strand_id
1 'polypeptide(L)'
;MQASYAKSGDSVAKAYPNWVNYATMPYQSATHGDRYANNYANAVAKSYGKYENSGKMPVGAILAKDSFMAHPGGQVSPGPLFVMQKMAAGFNKPSGDWRYSMVMPNGSVFGVTNGKGSGNVAFCIECHASVDDQDHMFYLPEEVRR
;
A
#
# COMPACT_ATOMS: atom_id res chain seq x y z
N MET A 1 3.31 8.91 12.60
CA MET A 1 2.88 8.48 11.26
C MET A 1 1.36 8.43 11.17
N GLN A 2 0.72 7.47 11.85
CA GLN A 2 -0.73 7.21 11.78
C GLN A 2 -1.61 8.45 12.05
N ALA A 3 -1.37 9.16 13.15
CA ALA A 3 -2.12 10.37 13.50
C ALA A 3 -2.03 11.49 12.44
N SER A 4 -0.93 11.55 11.69
CA SER A 4 -0.78 12.52 10.60
C SER A 4 -1.53 12.09 9.35
N TYR A 5 -1.46 10.81 8.97
CA TYR A 5 -2.21 10.31 7.81
C TYR A 5 -3.72 10.46 8.02
N ALA A 6 -4.22 10.26 9.24
CA ALA A 6 -5.63 10.43 9.58
C ALA A 6 -6.18 11.84 9.28
N LYS A 7 -5.31 12.86 9.18
CA LYS A 7 -5.68 14.24 8.80
C LYS A 7 -6.10 14.37 7.33
N SER A 8 -5.78 13.40 6.49
CA SER A 8 -6.19 13.37 5.07
C SER A 8 -7.69 13.30 4.86
N GLY A 9 -8.44 12.85 5.87
CA GLY A 9 -9.84 12.49 5.71
C GLY A 9 -10.06 11.15 5.00
N ASP A 10 -9.00 10.48 4.52
CA ASP A 10 -9.06 9.15 3.92
C ASP A 10 -9.45 8.12 5.01
N SER A 11 -10.51 7.36 4.75
CA SER A 11 -11.01 6.34 5.67
C SER A 11 -10.03 5.18 5.85
N VAL A 12 -9.24 4.85 4.83
CA VAL A 12 -8.16 3.86 4.91
C VAL A 12 -7.09 4.34 5.85
N ALA A 13 -6.65 5.60 5.72
CA ALA A 13 -5.60 6.18 6.56
C ALA A 13 -5.95 6.16 8.05
N LYS A 14 -7.25 6.20 8.39
CA LYS A 14 -7.75 6.07 9.77
C LYS A 14 -7.90 4.62 10.22
N ALA A 15 -8.23 3.71 9.31
CA ALA A 15 -8.60 2.33 9.64
C ALA A 15 -7.41 1.36 9.67
N TYR A 16 -6.42 1.54 8.79
CA TYR A 16 -5.34 0.58 8.60
C TYR A 16 -4.52 0.22 9.85
N PRO A 17 -4.35 1.10 10.86
CA PRO A 17 -3.59 0.72 12.06
C PRO A 17 -4.22 -0.45 12.84
N ASN A 18 -5.51 -0.73 12.61
CA ASN A 18 -6.23 -1.84 13.25
C ASN A 18 -6.24 -3.13 12.39
N TRP A 19 -5.54 -3.14 11.26
CA TRP A 19 -5.49 -4.29 10.35
C TRP A 19 -4.33 -5.23 10.67
N VAL A 20 -4.36 -6.43 10.07
CA VAL A 20 -3.27 -7.39 10.22
C VAL A 20 -2.05 -6.85 9.50
N ASN A 21 -0.96 -6.62 10.23
CA ASN A 21 0.37 -6.48 9.65
C ASN A 21 0.92 -7.86 9.30
N TYR A 22 1.26 -8.06 8.02
CA TYR A 22 1.88 -9.28 7.51
C TYR A 22 3.40 -9.23 7.55
N ALA A 23 3.99 -8.05 7.83
CA ALA A 23 5.40 -7.93 8.16
C ALA A 23 5.61 -8.17 9.66
N THR A 24 6.49 -9.10 10.03
CA THR A 24 6.92 -9.35 11.42
C THR A 24 7.88 -8.28 11.92
N MET A 25 8.58 -7.62 11.00
CA MET A 25 9.40 -6.42 11.22
C MET A 25 9.41 -5.54 9.96
N PRO A 26 9.65 -4.22 10.07
CA PRO A 26 9.78 -3.36 8.90
C PRO A 26 10.96 -3.80 8.02
N TYR A 27 10.77 -3.76 6.71
CA TYR A 27 11.80 -4.12 5.73
C TYR A 27 12.10 -2.96 4.79
N GLN A 28 13.33 -2.88 4.29
CA GLN A 28 13.70 -1.85 3.34
C GLN A 28 13.11 -2.14 1.97
N SER A 29 12.43 -1.16 1.39
CA SER A 29 11.82 -1.25 0.07
C SER A 29 12.47 -0.24 -0.88
N ALA A 30 13.34 -0.75 -1.76
CA ALA A 30 13.99 0.06 -2.78
C ALA A 30 12.98 0.77 -3.70
N THR A 31 11.89 0.08 -4.04
CA THR A 31 10.83 0.59 -4.91
C THR A 31 9.98 1.71 -4.29
N HIS A 32 10.17 2.02 -3.01
CA HIS A 32 9.49 3.11 -2.30
C HIS A 32 10.50 4.17 -1.81
N GLY A 33 11.62 4.31 -2.51
CA GLY A 33 12.68 5.29 -2.23
C GLY A 33 13.49 4.92 -0.99
N ASP A 34 13.89 3.65 -0.91
CA ASP A 34 14.72 3.06 0.15
C ASP A 34 14.16 3.21 1.57
N ARG A 35 12.85 3.39 1.69
CA ARG A 35 12.14 3.48 2.96
C ARG A 35 11.94 2.10 3.57
N TYR A 36 11.91 2.06 4.89
CA TYR A 36 11.35 0.92 5.60
C TYR A 36 9.83 0.93 5.45
N ALA A 37 9.23 -0.25 5.26
CA ALA A 37 7.81 -0.42 5.08
C ALA A 37 7.27 -1.56 5.94
N ASN A 38 5.99 -1.45 6.30
CA ASN A 38 5.16 -2.56 6.76
C ASN A 38 4.06 -2.84 5.74
N ASN A 39 3.40 -3.99 5.82
CA ASN A 39 2.30 -4.36 4.92
C ASN A 39 1.07 -4.77 5.71
N TYR A 40 0.02 -3.97 5.64
CA TYR A 40 -1.25 -4.20 6.30
C TYR A 40 -2.30 -4.64 5.27
N ALA A 41 -3.18 -5.56 5.66
CA ALA A 41 -4.34 -5.92 4.85
C ALA A 41 -5.62 -5.92 5.69
N ASN A 42 -6.70 -5.35 5.15
CA ASN A 42 -8.01 -5.42 5.79
C ASN A 42 -8.53 -6.87 5.84
N ALA A 43 -9.61 -7.11 6.59
CA ALA A 43 -10.17 -8.45 6.74
C ALA A 43 -10.62 -9.09 5.41
N VAL A 44 -11.04 -8.27 4.44
CA VAL A 44 -11.42 -8.71 3.09
C VAL A 44 -10.21 -9.23 2.31
N ALA A 45 -9.04 -8.63 2.51
CA ALA A 45 -7.76 -9.00 1.91
C ALA A 45 -6.98 -10.06 2.72
N LYS A 46 -7.64 -10.84 3.60
CA LYS A 46 -6.95 -11.81 4.47
C LYS A 46 -6.11 -12.86 3.72
N SER A 47 -6.44 -13.15 2.46
CA SER A 47 -5.66 -14.08 1.64
C SER A 47 -4.29 -13.53 1.27
N TYR A 48 -4.00 -12.25 1.51
CA TYR A 48 -2.69 -11.65 1.24
C TYR A 48 -1.56 -12.35 2.01
N GLY A 49 -1.86 -12.88 3.21
CA GLY A 49 -0.91 -13.69 3.97
C GLY A 49 -0.65 -15.09 3.42
N LYS A 50 -1.29 -15.48 2.31
CA LYS A 50 -0.92 -16.68 1.55
C LYS A 50 0.15 -16.37 0.49
N TYR A 51 0.59 -15.12 0.40
CA TYR A 51 1.64 -14.65 -0.48
C TYR A 51 1.33 -15.01 -1.94
N GLU A 52 2.25 -15.64 -2.66
CA GLU A 52 2.09 -16.05 -4.06
C GLU A 52 0.86 -16.95 -4.27
N ASN A 53 0.34 -17.58 -3.20
CA ASN A 53 -0.90 -18.38 -3.22
C ASN A 53 -2.16 -17.60 -2.80
N SER A 54 -2.14 -16.25 -2.79
CA SER A 54 -3.29 -15.44 -2.39
C SER A 54 -4.47 -15.51 -3.36
N GLY A 55 -4.18 -15.80 -4.64
CA GLY A 55 -5.13 -15.68 -5.74
C GLY A 55 -5.61 -14.25 -5.93
N LYS A 56 -6.68 -14.10 -6.74
CA LYS A 56 -7.31 -12.80 -7.00
C LYS A 56 -8.02 -12.27 -5.77
N MET A 57 -7.81 -11.00 -5.47
CA MET A 57 -8.46 -10.33 -4.36
C MET A 57 -9.92 -10.00 -4.69
N PRO A 58 -10.84 -10.14 -3.72
CA PRO A 58 -12.23 -9.71 -3.88
C PRO A 58 -12.33 -8.18 -3.86
N VAL A 59 -13.40 -7.64 -4.47
CA VAL A 59 -13.73 -6.21 -4.40
C VAL A 59 -13.81 -5.76 -2.94
N GLY A 60 -13.19 -4.62 -2.62
CA GLY A 60 -13.10 -4.10 -1.27
C GLY A 60 -11.91 -4.62 -0.46
N ALA A 61 -11.09 -5.52 -1.02
CA ALA A 61 -9.76 -5.81 -0.48
C ALA A 61 -8.90 -4.54 -0.50
N ILE A 62 -8.23 -4.24 0.62
CA ILE A 62 -7.35 -3.08 0.73
C ILE A 62 -6.02 -3.53 1.34
N LEU A 63 -4.94 -3.16 0.67
CA LEU A 63 -3.58 -3.26 1.17
C LEU A 63 -3.05 -1.85 1.45
N ALA A 64 -2.39 -1.69 2.59
CA ALA A 64 -1.77 -0.43 2.99
C ALA A 64 -0.32 -0.67 3.40
N LYS A 65 0.58 0.22 2.99
CA LYS A 65 1.98 0.22 3.41
C LYS A 65 2.31 1.56 4.02
N ASP A 66 2.45 1.58 5.35
CA ASP A 66 3.10 2.72 5.97
C ASP A 66 4.62 2.62 5.77
N SER A 67 5.29 3.76 5.79
CA SER A 67 6.73 3.79 5.54
C SER A 67 7.43 4.84 6.37
N PHE A 68 8.73 4.66 6.58
CA PHE A 68 9.59 5.60 7.28
C PHE A 68 11.04 5.51 6.77
N MET A 69 11.82 6.54 7.06
CA MET A 69 13.28 6.52 6.88
C MET A 69 13.95 6.43 8.23
N ALA A 70 14.95 5.56 8.34
CA ALA A 70 15.87 5.51 9.46
C ALA A 70 17.15 6.25 9.05
N HIS A 71 17.63 7.15 9.90
CA HIS A 71 18.82 7.97 9.66
C HIS A 71 19.98 7.54 10.54
N PRO A 72 21.23 7.88 10.16
CA PRO A 72 22.37 7.77 11.06
C PRO A 72 22.06 8.42 12.42
N GLY A 73 22.46 7.76 13.52
CA GLY A 73 22.17 8.24 14.88
C GLY A 73 20.79 7.86 15.44
N GLY A 74 20.02 7.03 14.73
CA GLY A 74 18.78 6.42 15.25
C GLY A 74 17.53 7.27 15.11
N GLN A 75 17.61 8.44 14.44
CA GLN A 75 16.45 9.25 14.15
C GLN A 75 15.57 8.56 13.09
N VAL A 76 14.24 8.68 13.26
CA VAL A 76 13.26 8.17 12.31
C VAL A 76 12.40 9.31 11.77
N SER A 77 12.19 9.34 10.45
CA SER A 77 11.28 10.28 9.79
C SER A 77 10.10 9.58 9.14
N PRO A 78 8.86 10.07 9.31
CA PRO A 78 7.69 9.48 8.69
C PRO A 78 7.76 9.59 7.16
N GLY A 79 7.48 8.48 6.47
CA GLY A 79 7.32 8.40 5.03
C GLY A 79 5.85 8.46 4.61
N PRO A 80 5.54 8.35 3.32
CA PRO A 80 4.17 8.26 2.83
C PRO A 80 3.46 6.97 3.25
N LEU A 81 2.13 7.01 3.27
CA LEU A 81 1.26 5.83 3.28
C LEU A 81 0.87 5.52 1.84
N PHE A 82 1.15 4.30 1.39
CA PHE A 82 0.77 3.79 0.07
C PHE A 82 -0.43 2.86 0.24
N VAL A 83 -1.45 3.01 -0.60
CA VAL A 83 -2.68 2.22 -0.51
C VAL A 83 -3.04 1.69 -1.90
N MET A 84 -3.48 0.44 -1.95
CA MET A 84 -4.18 -0.12 -3.10
C MET A 84 -5.48 -0.79 -2.66
N GLN A 85 -6.58 -0.50 -3.36
CA GLN A 85 -7.90 -1.07 -3.10
C GLN A 85 -8.45 -1.75 -4.35
N LYS A 86 -8.94 -2.98 -4.20
CA LYS A 86 -9.60 -3.70 -5.29
C LYS A 86 -10.98 -3.11 -5.54
N MET A 87 -11.20 -2.62 -6.74
CA MET A 87 -12.46 -2.01 -7.18
C MET A 87 -13.27 -3.01 -8.00
N ALA A 88 -14.52 -2.63 -8.32
CA ALA A 88 -15.37 -3.40 -9.22
C ALA A 88 -14.74 -3.50 -10.62
N ALA A 89 -15.08 -4.58 -11.33
CA ALA A 89 -14.59 -4.84 -12.68
C ALA A 89 -14.84 -3.65 -13.62
N GLY A 90 -13.83 -3.28 -14.40
CA GLY A 90 -13.90 -2.16 -15.35
C GLY A 90 -13.58 -0.78 -14.75
N PHE A 91 -13.19 -0.71 -13.48
CA PHE A 91 -12.74 0.52 -12.84
C PHE A 91 -11.48 1.10 -13.51
N ASN A 92 -10.46 0.28 -13.74
CA ASN A 92 -9.23 0.67 -14.39
C ASN A 92 -8.51 -0.59 -14.90
N LYS A 93 -8.69 -0.89 -16.19
CA LYS A 93 -8.10 -2.09 -16.81
C LYS A 93 -6.57 -2.17 -16.67
N PRO A 94 -5.78 -1.09 -16.87
CA PRO A 94 -4.33 -1.15 -16.71
C PRO A 94 -3.85 -1.56 -15.32
N SER A 95 -4.63 -1.26 -14.28
CA SER A 95 -4.30 -1.65 -12.91
C SER A 95 -4.93 -2.96 -12.45
N GLY A 96 -5.61 -3.71 -13.34
CA GLY A 96 -6.42 -4.86 -12.94
C GLY A 96 -7.51 -4.49 -11.93
N ASP A 97 -8.09 -3.30 -12.08
CA ASP A 97 -9.11 -2.71 -11.21
C ASP A 97 -8.63 -2.39 -9.79
N TRP A 98 -7.32 -2.20 -9.59
CA TRP A 98 -6.79 -1.63 -8.35
C TRP A 98 -6.81 -0.09 -8.39
N ARG A 99 -7.37 0.54 -7.36
CA ARG A 99 -7.26 1.98 -7.11
C ARG A 99 -6.08 2.24 -6.19
N TYR A 100 -5.12 3.03 -6.66
CA TYR A 100 -3.99 3.47 -5.85
C TYR A 100 -4.28 4.84 -5.22
N SER A 101 -3.86 5.01 -3.97
CA SER A 101 -3.75 6.32 -3.35
C SER A 101 -2.46 6.44 -2.54
N MET A 102 -1.98 7.67 -2.37
CA MET A 102 -0.79 7.96 -1.60
C MET A 102 -1.06 9.16 -0.69
N VAL A 103 -0.80 8.99 0.61
CA VAL A 103 -0.97 10.03 1.62
C VAL A 103 0.39 10.43 2.17
N MET A 104 0.71 11.71 2.08
CA MET A 104 1.98 12.28 2.54
C MET A 104 2.06 12.30 4.08
N PRO A 105 3.27 12.39 4.66
CA PRO A 105 3.47 12.46 6.11
C PRO A 105 2.74 13.60 6.82
N ASN A 106 2.42 14.69 6.10
CA ASN A 106 1.65 15.82 6.62
C ASN A 106 0.12 15.62 6.53
N GLY A 107 -0.33 14.49 5.97
CA GLY A 107 -1.74 14.17 5.77
C GLY A 107 -2.32 14.65 4.44
N SER A 108 -1.55 15.28 3.55
CA SER A 108 -2.08 15.63 2.22
C SER A 108 -2.17 14.38 1.33
N VAL A 109 -3.24 14.28 0.53
CA VAL A 109 -3.36 13.24 -0.50
C VAL A 109 -2.54 13.67 -1.72
N PHE A 110 -1.54 12.86 -2.08
CA PHE A 110 -0.66 13.11 -3.22
C PHE A 110 -1.34 12.80 -4.56
N GLY A 111 -2.12 11.72 -4.61
CA GLY A 111 -2.89 11.33 -5.78
C GLY A 111 -3.80 10.14 -5.50
N VAL A 112 -4.82 9.99 -6.35
CA VAL A 112 -5.77 8.86 -6.35
C VAL A 112 -6.07 8.47 -7.79
N THR A 113 -6.02 7.17 -8.12
CA THR A 113 -6.39 6.68 -9.46
C THR A 113 -7.80 7.13 -9.84
N ASN A 114 -7.96 7.69 -11.04
CA ASN A 114 -9.21 8.28 -11.55
C ASN A 114 -9.76 9.43 -10.68
N GLY A 115 -8.91 10.03 -9.84
CA GLY A 115 -9.27 11.14 -8.96
C GLY A 115 -8.28 12.29 -9.03
N LYS A 116 -8.32 13.15 -8.00
CA LYS A 116 -7.38 14.28 -7.88
C LYS A 116 -5.95 13.76 -7.85
N GLY A 117 -5.08 14.35 -8.67
CA GLY A 117 -3.67 13.95 -8.75
C GLY A 117 -3.47 12.55 -9.33
N SER A 118 -4.40 12.02 -10.14
CA SER A 118 -4.27 10.66 -10.71
C SER A 118 -2.96 10.44 -11.47
N GLY A 119 -2.44 11.46 -12.17
CA GLY A 119 -1.13 11.37 -12.84
C GLY A 119 0.03 11.08 -11.87
N ASN A 120 -0.09 11.51 -10.62
CA ASN A 120 0.93 11.30 -9.59
C ASN A 120 1.00 9.85 -9.10
N VAL A 121 -0.01 9.03 -9.36
CA VAL A 121 -0.04 7.60 -9.00
C VAL A 121 -0.04 6.68 -10.23
N ALA A 122 0.22 7.23 -11.42
CA ALA A 122 0.36 6.44 -12.64
C ALA A 122 1.52 5.44 -12.54
N PHE A 123 2.65 5.87 -11.95
CA PHE A 123 3.81 5.01 -11.73
C PHE A 123 3.48 3.78 -10.87
N CYS A 124 2.53 3.88 -9.92
CA CYS A 124 2.08 2.75 -9.11
C CYS A 124 1.46 1.68 -10.01
N ILE A 125 0.60 2.11 -10.94
CA ILE A 125 -0.10 1.23 -11.88
C ILE A 125 0.91 0.56 -12.80
N GLU A 126 1.81 1.33 -13.40
CA GLU A 126 2.81 0.82 -14.35
C GLU A 126 3.72 -0.25 -13.72
N CYS A 127 4.22 0.01 -12.51
CA CYS A 127 5.06 -0.95 -11.79
C CYS A 127 4.28 -2.22 -11.44
N HIS A 128 3.09 -2.08 -10.86
CA HIS A 128 2.27 -3.22 -10.45
C HIS A 128 1.63 -3.97 -11.63
N ALA A 129 1.55 -3.39 -12.83
CA ALA A 129 1.13 -4.08 -14.04
C ALA A 129 2.10 -5.19 -14.47
N SER A 130 3.36 -5.13 -14.01
CA SER A 130 4.37 -6.17 -14.32
C SER A 130 4.15 -7.51 -13.61
N VAL A 131 3.24 -7.57 -12.64
CA VAL A 131 2.90 -8.78 -11.86
C VAL A 131 1.38 -9.04 -11.89
N ASP A 132 0.79 -8.91 -13.08
CA ASP A 132 -0.64 -9.11 -13.32
C ASP A 132 -1.09 -10.55 -13.05
N ASP A 133 -0.21 -11.52 -13.26
CA ASP A 133 -0.36 -12.94 -12.93
C ASP A 133 -0.60 -13.19 -11.43
N GLN A 134 -0.13 -12.28 -10.58
CA GLN A 134 -0.30 -12.27 -9.13
C GLN A 134 -1.33 -11.24 -8.66
N ASP A 135 -2.29 -10.91 -9.53
CA ASP A 135 -3.33 -9.91 -9.29
C ASP A 135 -2.75 -8.56 -8.87
N HIS A 136 -1.64 -8.16 -9.52
CA HIS A 136 -0.95 -6.89 -9.30
C HIS A 136 -0.38 -6.69 -7.90
N MET A 137 -0.13 -7.76 -7.13
CA MET A 137 0.37 -7.65 -5.76
C MET A 137 1.83 -8.04 -5.66
N PHE A 138 2.63 -7.14 -5.08
CA PHE A 138 3.97 -7.48 -4.58
C PHE A 138 3.88 -7.93 -3.12
N TYR A 139 4.59 -9.01 -2.81
CA TYR A 139 4.75 -9.52 -1.45
C TYR A 139 6.03 -8.99 -0.80
N LEU A 140 6.05 -9.04 0.52
CA LEU A 140 7.20 -8.69 1.35
C LEU A 140 8.28 -9.80 1.29
N PRO A 141 9.55 -9.50 1.61
CA PRO A 141 10.62 -10.49 1.69
C PRO A 141 10.26 -11.66 2.61
N GLU A 142 10.69 -12.88 2.25
CA GLU A 142 10.29 -14.11 2.95
C GLU A 142 10.68 -14.10 4.44
N GLU A 143 11.80 -13.48 4.77
CA GLU A 143 12.38 -13.45 6.11
C GLU A 143 11.54 -12.63 7.10
N VAL A 144 10.67 -11.76 6.60
CA VAL A 144 9.82 -10.88 7.41
C VAL A 144 8.33 -11.22 7.28
N ARG A 145 8.01 -12.35 6.63
CA ARG A 145 6.63 -12.85 6.48
C ARG A 145 6.09 -13.39 7.81
N ARG A 146 4.79 -13.17 8.04
CA ARG A 146 4.02 -13.75 9.15
C ARG A 146 3.60 -15.19 8.87
#